data_AF-A0A9X7I4T8-F1
#
_entry.id   AF-A0A9X7I4T8-F1
#
_cell.length_a   1.000
_cell.length_b   1.000
_cell.length_c   1.000
_cell.angle_alpha   90.00
_cell.angle_beta   90.00
_cell.angle_gamma   90.00
#
_symmetry.space_group_name_H-M   'P 1'
#
loop_
_entity.id
_entity.type
_entity.pdbx_description
1 polymer ?
#
loop_
_entity_poly.entity_id
_entity_poly.type
_entity_poly.pdbx_seq_one_letter_code
_entity_poly.pdbx_strand_id
1 'polypeptide(L)'
;MKLLNIMLAIFTFFVLLCQNAYGVNLIFTSELDDEESSLEGRELKLFKDRLNHCFITSTYYGETGKSLYVYNFKKGNKLSSGTYKEFRFKDGYISKDKRNIYILINKKELNINYAEVRNDFVNLIKKIPKSIIIKNCNN
;
A
#
# COMPACT_ATOMS: atom_id res chain seq x y z
N MET A 1 -43.06 22.28 -2.32
CA MET A 1 -42.68 20.99 -2.98
C MET A 1 -41.39 21.06 -3.80
N LYS A 2 -41.17 22.06 -4.67
CA LYS A 2 -39.95 22.13 -5.52
C LYS A 2 -38.63 22.26 -4.73
N LEU A 3 -38.59 23.05 -3.66
CA LEU A 3 -37.39 23.26 -2.83
C LEU A 3 -36.95 22.01 -2.07
N LEU A 4 -37.90 21.19 -1.59
CA LEU A 4 -37.61 19.95 -0.87
C LEU A 4 -36.94 18.92 -1.79
N ASN A 5 -37.41 18.80 -3.04
CA ASN A 5 -36.82 17.89 -4.03
C ASN A 5 -35.42 18.33 -4.47
N ILE A 6 -35.14 19.64 -4.53
CA ILE A 6 -33.81 20.18 -4.83
C ILE A 6 -32.85 19.91 -3.67
N MET A 7 -33.28 20.13 -2.42
CA MET A 7 -32.49 19.80 -1.22
C MET A 7 -32.18 18.30 -1.14
N LEU A 8 -33.15 17.44 -1.46
CA LEU A 8 -32.96 15.99 -1.48
C LEU A 8 -31.97 15.57 -2.58
N ALA A 9 -32.04 16.17 -3.77
CA ALA A 9 -31.13 15.90 -4.87
C ALA A 9 -29.69 16.36 -4.59
N ILE A 10 -29.52 17.49 -3.92
CA ILE A 10 -28.19 17.97 -3.48
C ILE A 10 -27.62 17.02 -2.41
N PHE A 11 -28.44 16.61 -1.43
CA PHE A 11 -28.02 15.69 -0.38
C PHE A 11 -27.62 14.32 -0.94
N THR A 12 -28.38 13.76 -1.88
CA THR A 12 -28.01 12.49 -2.53
C THR A 12 -26.75 12.61 -3.37
N PHE A 13 -26.52 13.74 -4.05
CA PHE A 13 -25.28 14.01 -4.80
C PHE A 13 -24.06 14.10 -3.87
N PHE A 14 -24.17 14.76 -2.71
CA PHE A 14 -23.10 14.81 -1.72
C PHE A 14 -22.82 13.45 -1.07
N VAL A 15 -23.84 12.63 -0.82
CA VAL A 15 -23.66 11.27 -0.29
C VAL A 15 -22.93 10.37 -1.30
N LEU A 16 -23.24 10.47 -2.60
CA LEU A 16 -22.51 9.77 -3.66
C LEU A 16 -21.05 10.21 -3.76
N LEU A 17 -20.74 11.50 -3.58
CA LEU A 17 -19.37 11.99 -3.56
C LEU A 17 -18.59 11.49 -2.33
N CYS A 18 -19.23 11.41 -1.16
CA CYS A 18 -18.59 10.93 0.08
C CYS A 18 -18.26 9.43 0.06
N GLN A 19 -19.07 8.58 -0.59
CA GLN A 19 -18.73 7.16 -0.77
C GLN A 19 -17.48 6.95 -1.63
N ASN A 20 -17.02 7.98 -2.34
CA ASN A 20 -15.84 7.92 -3.19
C ASN A 20 -14.50 8.24 -2.51
N ALA A 21 -14.51 8.57 -1.21
CA ALA A 21 -13.37 9.18 -0.54
C ALA A 21 -12.22 8.24 -0.12
N TYR A 22 -12.44 6.91 -0.06
CA TYR A 22 -11.39 5.95 0.31
C TYR A 22 -11.13 5.00 -0.87
N GLY A 23 -10.05 5.30 -1.62
CA GLY A 23 -9.87 4.91 -3.02
C GLY A 23 -8.94 3.74 -3.31
N VAL A 24 -8.70 2.84 -2.37
CA VAL A 24 -7.75 1.73 -2.53
C VAL A 24 -8.33 0.44 -1.94
N ASN A 25 -8.36 -0.61 -2.75
CA ASN A 25 -8.78 -1.95 -2.34
C ASN A 25 -7.56 -2.82 -2.06
N LEU A 26 -7.48 -3.39 -0.85
CA LEU A 26 -6.53 -4.45 -0.52
C LEU A 26 -6.98 -5.75 -1.19
N ILE A 27 -6.12 -6.35 -2.00
CA ILE A 27 -6.40 -7.57 -2.77
C ILE A 27 -5.74 -8.79 -2.14
N PHE A 28 -4.52 -8.63 -1.64
CA PHE A 28 -3.72 -9.72 -1.12
C PHE A 28 -2.81 -9.22 -0.01
N THR A 29 -2.57 -10.06 0.98
CA THR A 29 -1.61 -9.84 2.05
C THR A 29 -0.87 -11.15 2.33
N SER A 30 0.43 -11.05 2.61
CA SER A 30 1.27 -12.16 3.04
C SER A 30 2.31 -11.62 4.01
N GLU A 31 2.52 -12.35 5.09
CA GLU A 31 3.74 -12.22 5.88
C GLU A 31 4.89 -12.85 5.07
N LEU A 32 6.08 -12.26 5.16
CA LEU A 32 7.25 -12.63 4.35
C LEU A 32 8.34 -13.35 5.15
N ASP A 33 8.15 -13.53 6.46
CA ASP A 33 9.10 -14.20 7.36
C ASP A 33 8.67 -15.64 7.61
N ASP A 34 9.65 -16.55 7.60
CA ASP A 34 9.45 -17.99 7.76
C ASP A 34 9.69 -18.48 9.20
N GLU A 35 10.07 -17.62 10.16
CA GLU A 35 10.45 -18.07 11.52
C GLU A 35 9.96 -17.18 12.67
N GLU A 36 9.42 -17.87 13.67
CA GLU A 36 8.62 -17.44 14.82
C GLU A 36 9.33 -16.57 15.88
N SER A 37 10.48 -15.94 15.58
CA SER A 37 11.37 -15.39 16.63
C SER A 37 11.97 -14.00 16.42
N SER A 38 11.65 -13.27 15.35
CA SER A 38 12.09 -11.87 15.22
C SER A 38 10.94 -10.91 15.55
N LEU A 39 11.22 -9.88 16.38
CA LEU A 39 10.33 -8.72 16.56
C LEU A 39 10.21 -7.88 15.26
N GLU A 40 10.95 -8.25 14.22
CA GLU A 40 11.10 -7.58 12.94
C GLU A 40 10.27 -8.30 11.86
N GLY A 41 8.98 -7.94 11.77
CA GLY A 41 8.09 -8.51 10.77
C GLY A 41 8.30 -7.95 9.36
N ARG A 42 8.02 -8.76 8.33
CA ARG A 42 7.94 -8.33 6.94
C ARG A 42 6.57 -8.64 6.35
N GLU A 43 5.99 -7.67 5.67
CA GLU A 43 4.64 -7.76 5.12
C GLU A 43 4.62 -7.34 3.65
N LEU A 44 4.02 -8.18 2.81
CA LEU A 44 3.72 -7.90 1.41
C LEU A 44 2.22 -7.72 1.22
N LYS A 45 1.82 -6.61 0.60
CA LYS A 45 0.43 -6.36 0.23
C LYS A 45 0.30 -6.00 -1.24
N LEU A 46 -0.79 -6.43 -1.85
CA LEU A 46 -1.23 -5.99 -3.17
C LEU A 46 -2.46 -5.10 -3.03
N PHE A 47 -2.42 -3.97 -3.71
CA PHE A 47 -3.52 -3.05 -3.77
C PHE A 47 -3.92 -2.73 -5.20
N LYS A 48 -5.16 -2.29 -5.34
CA LYS A 48 -5.68 -1.69 -6.57
C LYS A 48 -6.45 -0.44 -6.22
N ASP A 49 -6.09 0.66 -6.87
CA ASP A 49 -6.84 1.91 -6.73
C ASP A 49 -8.09 1.90 -7.62
N ARG A 50 -8.93 2.93 -7.44
CA ARG A 50 -10.17 3.08 -8.23
C ARG A 50 -9.94 3.40 -9.71
N LEU A 51 -8.74 3.85 -10.08
CA LEU A 51 -8.32 4.06 -11.47
C LEU A 51 -7.75 2.78 -12.09
N ASN A 52 -7.90 1.64 -11.41
CA ASN A 52 -7.37 0.33 -11.77
C ASN A 52 -5.84 0.25 -11.81
N HIS A 53 -5.13 1.17 -11.16
CA HIS A 53 -3.70 1.04 -10.98
C HIS A 53 -3.41 0.04 -9.87
N CYS A 54 -2.48 -0.88 -10.14
CA CYS A 54 -2.01 -1.82 -9.16
C CYS A 54 -0.65 -1.40 -8.60
N PHE A 55 -0.50 -1.64 -7.31
CA PHE A 55 0.77 -1.46 -6.62
C PHE A 55 0.94 -2.48 -5.52
N ILE A 56 2.18 -2.87 -5.28
CA ILE A 56 2.53 -3.66 -4.11
C ILE A 56 3.22 -2.79 -3.07
N THR A 57 3.04 -3.13 -1.81
CA THR A 57 3.83 -2.58 -0.73
C THR A 57 4.61 -3.67 -0.02
N SER A 58 5.89 -3.44 0.24
CA SER A 58 6.71 -4.27 1.12
C SER A 58 7.11 -3.46 2.34
N THR A 59 6.64 -3.89 3.51
CA THR A 59 6.91 -3.24 4.79
C THR A 59 7.88 -4.10 5.59
N TYR A 60 8.90 -3.47 6.17
CA TYR A 60 9.86 -4.05 7.08
C TYR A 60 9.70 -3.34 8.42
N TYR A 61 9.21 -4.04 9.43
CA TYR A 61 9.06 -3.53 10.78
C TYR A 61 10.36 -3.76 11.56
N GLY A 62 10.71 -2.82 12.43
CA GLY A 62 11.83 -2.95 13.36
C GLY A 62 11.51 -2.27 14.68
N GLU A 63 12.39 -2.40 15.66
CA GLU A 63 12.14 -1.93 17.03
C GLU A 63 11.93 -0.41 17.14
N THR A 64 12.56 0.36 16.24
CA THR A 64 12.54 1.83 16.25
C THR A 64 11.60 2.43 15.20
N GLY A 65 11.00 1.62 14.33
CA GLY A 65 10.22 2.13 13.21
C GLY A 65 9.91 1.11 12.12
N LYS A 66 9.73 1.60 10.88
CA LYS A 66 9.52 0.74 9.71
C LYS A 66 10.01 1.38 8.42
N SER A 67 10.41 0.51 7.50
CA SER A 67 10.69 0.85 6.11
C SER A 67 9.53 0.37 5.23
N LEU A 68 9.09 1.21 4.29
CA LEU A 68 7.99 0.91 3.37
C LEU A 68 8.44 1.19 1.93
N TYR A 69 8.44 0.15 1.13
CA TYR A 69 8.61 0.21 -0.31
C TYR A 69 7.24 0.13 -0.97
N VAL A 70 6.98 1.03 -1.92
CA VAL A 70 5.76 1.03 -2.74
C VAL A 70 6.19 0.91 -4.19
N TYR A 71 5.70 -0.11 -4.88
CA TYR A 71 6.00 -0.34 -6.29
C TYR A 71 4.72 -0.30 -7.10
N ASN A 72 4.59 0.69 -7.99
CA ASN A 72 3.49 0.76 -8.94
C ASN A 72 3.86 0.01 -10.20
N PHE A 73 2.92 -0.74 -10.75
CA PHE A 73 3.15 -1.50 -11.96
C PHE A 73 1.93 -1.51 -12.88
N LYS A 74 2.21 -1.71 -14.16
CA LYS A 74 1.23 -1.79 -15.24
C LYS A 74 0.97 -3.25 -15.64
N LYS A 75 0.00 -3.43 -16.53
CA LYS A 75 -0.34 -4.73 -17.14
C LYS A 75 0.90 -5.49 -17.60
N GLY A 76 0.94 -6.77 -17.30
CA GLY A 76 2.10 -7.63 -17.55
C GLY A 76 3.22 -7.46 -16.52
N ASN A 77 2.89 -7.01 -15.31
CA ASN A 77 3.84 -6.83 -14.20
C ASN A 77 5.00 -5.90 -14.55
N LYS A 78 4.75 -4.86 -15.34
CA LYS A 78 5.78 -3.90 -15.74
C LYS A 78 5.90 -2.80 -14.70
N LEU A 79 7.01 -2.79 -13.95
CA LEU A 79 7.31 -1.74 -12.98
C LEU A 79 7.27 -0.36 -13.64
N SER A 80 6.49 0.56 -13.08
CA SER A 80 6.31 1.91 -13.62
C SER A 80 6.88 3.01 -12.74
N SER A 81 6.87 2.82 -11.42
CA SER A 81 7.50 3.72 -10.46
C SER A 81 7.69 3.01 -9.13
N GLY A 82 8.56 3.55 -8.28
CA GLY A 82 8.71 3.06 -6.92
C GLY A 82 9.03 4.20 -5.97
N THR A 83 8.58 4.09 -4.73
CA THR A 83 8.85 5.06 -3.67
C THR A 83 9.25 4.31 -2.41
N TYR A 84 10.25 4.82 -1.70
CA TYR A 84 10.61 4.37 -0.37
C TYR A 84 10.23 5.41 0.68
N LYS A 85 9.76 4.94 1.82
CA LYS A 85 9.43 5.74 3.00
C LYS A 85 10.02 5.09 4.23
N GLU A 86 10.65 5.90 5.07
CA GLU A 86 11.15 5.48 6.38
C GLU A 86 10.35 6.18 7.47
N PHE A 87 9.91 5.40 8.45
CA PHE A 87 9.16 5.90 9.59
C PHE A 87 9.87 5.51 10.88
N ARG A 88 9.80 6.38 11.90
CA ARG A 88 10.23 6.07 13.27
C ARG A 88 9.07 6.18 14.24
N PHE A 89 9.13 5.45 15.33
CA PHE A 89 8.20 5.67 16.43
C PHE A 89 8.44 7.06 17.04
N LYS A 90 7.35 7.78 17.34
CA LYS A 90 7.41 9.10 17.97
C LYS A 90 8.21 9.08 19.27
N ASP A 91 8.05 8.02 20.06
CA ASP A 91 8.72 7.84 21.34
C ASP A 91 10.08 7.12 21.19
N GLY A 92 10.55 6.90 19.96
CA GLY A 92 11.83 6.27 19.62
C GLY A 92 11.81 4.75 19.59
N TYR A 93 10.90 4.10 20.31
CA TYR A 93 10.77 2.64 20.39
C TYR A 93 9.31 2.19 20.43
N ILE A 94 9.09 0.89 20.27
CA ILE A 94 7.76 0.28 20.37
C ILE A 94 7.27 0.28 21.84
N SER A 95 6.19 1.00 22.10
CA SER A 95 5.51 1.02 23.40
C SER A 95 4.47 -0.11 23.47
N LYS A 96 4.43 -0.83 24.59
CA LYS A 96 3.36 -1.80 24.89
C LYS A 96 2.14 -1.15 25.55
N ASP A 97 2.35 0.00 26.22
CA ASP A 97 1.31 0.67 27.01
C ASP A 97 0.57 1.77 26.24
N LYS A 98 1.11 2.18 25.08
CA LYS A 98 0.57 3.27 24.27
C LYS A 98 0.46 2.85 22.81
N ARG A 99 -0.42 3.54 22.08
CA ARG A 99 -0.48 3.43 20.63
C ARG A 99 0.83 3.91 20.02
N ASN A 100 1.46 3.03 19.26
CA ASN A 100 2.66 3.34 18.52
C ASN A 100 2.36 4.29 17.35
N ILE A 101 2.81 5.54 17.48
CA ILE A 101 2.65 6.57 16.45
C ILE A 101 3.91 6.61 15.59
N TYR A 102 3.74 6.48 14.28
CA TYR A 102 4.83 6.60 13.31
C TYR A 102 4.97 8.02 12.79
N ILE A 103 6.21 8.51 12.71
CA ILE A 103 6.60 9.77 12.08
C ILE A 103 7.39 9.44 10.82
N LEU A 104 6.98 10.00 9.68
CA LEU A 104 7.74 9.90 8.42
C LEU A 104 9.01 10.73 8.55
N ILE A 105 10.17 10.10 8.42
CA ILE A 105 11.48 10.76 8.53
C ILE A 105 12.23 10.83 7.20
N ASN A 106 11.89 9.96 6.24
CA ASN A 106 12.51 9.94 4.93
C ASN A 106 11.50 9.51 3.87
N LYS A 107 11.58 10.14 2.70
CA LYS A 107 10.84 9.75 1.50
C LYS A 107 11.73 9.97 0.28
N LYS A 108 11.91 8.92 -0.53
CA LYS A 108 12.67 8.99 -1.78
C LYS A 108 11.94 8.27 -2.91
N GLU A 109 12.02 8.81 -4.12
CA GLU A 109 11.63 8.06 -5.31
C GLU A 109 12.75 7.07 -5.67
N LEU A 110 12.37 5.86 -6.05
CA LEU A 110 13.29 4.80 -6.42
C LEU A 110 13.60 4.90 -7.91
N ASN A 111 14.88 4.76 -8.26
CA ASN A 111 15.29 4.72 -9.65
C ASN A 111 14.99 3.33 -10.23
N ILE A 112 13.88 3.21 -10.97
CA ILE A 112 13.44 1.94 -11.57
C ILE A 112 14.38 1.40 -12.67
N ASN A 113 15.36 2.19 -13.13
CA ASN A 113 16.36 1.72 -14.08
C ASN A 113 17.47 0.92 -13.39
N TYR A 114 17.60 1.03 -12.06
CA TYR A 114 18.57 0.26 -11.30
C TYR A 114 18.16 -1.20 -11.20
N ALA A 115 19.12 -2.10 -11.44
CA ALA A 115 18.88 -3.54 -11.43
C ALA A 115 18.37 -4.02 -10.07
N GLU A 116 18.90 -3.49 -8.98
CA GLU A 116 18.48 -3.80 -7.61
C GLU A 116 16.99 -3.56 -7.39
N VAL A 117 16.49 -2.38 -7.76
CA VAL A 117 15.07 -2.00 -7.63
C VAL A 117 14.17 -2.91 -8.46
N ARG A 118 14.58 -3.24 -9.70
CA ARG A 118 13.81 -4.14 -10.56
C ARG A 118 13.80 -5.57 -10.02
N ASN A 119 14.93 -6.05 -9.51
CA ASN A 119 15.06 -7.40 -8.98
C ASN A 119 14.23 -7.55 -7.70
N ASP A 120 14.25 -6.56 -6.80
CA ASP A 120 13.41 -6.56 -5.59
C ASP A 120 11.93 -6.65 -5.96
N PHE A 121 11.45 -5.78 -6.86
CA PHE A 121 10.07 -5.84 -7.34
C PHE A 121 9.72 -7.20 -7.97
N VAL A 122 10.57 -7.74 -8.83
CA VAL A 122 10.35 -9.04 -9.49
C VAL A 122 10.28 -10.18 -8.48
N ASN A 123 11.10 -10.13 -7.43
CA ASN A 123 11.10 -11.13 -6.37
C ASN A 123 9.83 -11.05 -5.53
N LEU A 124 9.40 -9.85 -5.17
CA LEU A 124 8.18 -9.63 -4.39
C LEU A 124 6.92 -10.04 -5.19
N ILE A 125 6.79 -9.63 -6.44
CA ILE A 125 5.58 -9.94 -7.22
C ILE A 125 5.43 -11.43 -7.52
N LYS A 126 6.54 -12.19 -7.57
CA LYS A 126 6.53 -13.66 -7.70
C LYS A 126 5.92 -14.36 -6.47
N LYS A 127 5.95 -13.74 -5.30
CA LYS A 127 5.35 -14.29 -4.06
C LYS A 127 3.82 -14.17 -4.05
N ILE A 128 3.24 -13.36 -4.94
CA ILE A 128 1.79 -13.20 -5.05
C ILE A 128 1.24 -14.23 -6.05
N PRO A 129 0.17 -14.97 -5.71
CA PRO A 129 -0.43 -15.94 -6.64
C PRO A 129 -0.78 -15.32 -7.99
N LYS A 130 -0.32 -15.95 -9.08
CA LYS A 130 -0.53 -15.46 -10.46
C LYS A 130 -2.03 -15.26 -10.78
N SER A 131 -2.90 -16.13 -10.28
CA SER A 131 -4.35 -16.02 -10.46
C SER A 131 -4.92 -14.72 -9.90
N ILE A 132 -4.43 -14.29 -8.73
CA ILE A 132 -4.82 -13.02 -8.09
C ILE A 132 -4.35 -11.84 -8.94
N ILE A 133 -3.09 -11.85 -9.40
CA ILE A 133 -2.56 -10.78 -10.24
C ILE A 133 -3.34 -10.68 -11.56
N ILE A 134 -3.58 -11.81 -12.23
CA ILE A 134 -4.28 -11.82 -13.52
C ILE A 134 -5.68 -11.23 -13.38
N LYS A 135 -6.46 -11.74 -12.42
CA LYS A 135 -7.85 -11.32 -12.17
C LYS A 135 -7.97 -9.83 -11.83
N ASN A 136 -7.01 -9.27 -11.10
CA ASN A 136 -7.16 -7.94 -10.53
C ASN A 136 -6.36 -6.86 -11.27
N CYS A 137 -5.19 -7.19 -11.81
CA CYS A 137 -4.23 -6.21 -12.33
C CYS A 137 -3.92 -6.35 -13.82
N ASN A 138 -4.24 -7.50 -14.44
CA ASN A 138 -3.97 -7.75 -15.85
C ASN A 138 -5.22 -8.03 -16.70
N ASN A 139 -6.44 -7.82 -16.16
CA ASN A 139 -7.66 -7.78 -16.98
C ASN A 139 -7.58 -6.62 -17.97
#